data_AF-A0A7X7R2I9-F1
#
_entry.id   AF-A0A7X7R2I9-F1
#
_cell.length_a   1.000
_cell.length_b   1.000
_cell.length_c   1.000
_cell.angle_alpha   90.00
_cell.angle_beta   90.00
_cell.angle_gamma   90.00
#
_symmetry.space_group_name_H-M   'P 1'
#
loop_
_entity.id
_entity.type
_entity.pdbx_description
1 polymer ?
#
loop_
_entity_poly.entity_id
_entity_poly.type
_entity_poly.pdbx_seq_one_letter_code
_entity_poly.pdbx_strand_id
1 'polypeptide(L)'
;VTIISLTIASYMAVLAGSFPDFKSAYNSMNESIKSGKALEKFKELVKIQGGNVGIVENPDLLPQAKNHIEIKADKSGFINSIDAESIGVSAMLLGAGRRTKEDKIDPSAGITIVRKVGDEVKNGDTLCVLHTNMPECSDAQKLSQNAFVIMDERPAPIKYVYEVVE
;
A
#
# COMPACT_ATOMS: atom_id res chain seq x y z
N VAL A 1 -3.85 3.51 6.70
CA VAL A 1 -2.87 4.28 5.90
C VAL A 1 -2.96 5.78 6.22
N THR A 2 -4.14 6.41 6.18
CA THR A 2 -4.30 7.87 6.41
C THR A 2 -3.71 8.39 7.72
N ILE A 3 -3.81 7.64 8.84
CA ILE A 3 -3.34 8.09 10.15
C ILE A 3 -1.82 8.32 10.22
N ILE A 4 -1.03 7.44 9.59
CA ILE A 4 0.44 7.55 9.60
C ILE A 4 0.85 8.81 8.83
N SER A 5 0.35 8.98 7.61
CA SER A 5 0.66 10.14 6.76
C SER A 5 0.23 11.46 7.41
N LEU A 6 -0.97 11.52 7.99
CA LEU A 6 -1.44 12.70 8.70
C LEU A 6 -0.57 13.01 9.93
N THR A 7 -0.18 11.99 10.69
CA THR A 7 0.68 12.17 11.87
C THR A 7 2.03 12.77 11.49
N ILE A 8 2.72 12.15 10.52
CA ILE A 8 4.04 12.61 10.06
C ILE A 8 3.94 14.03 9.48
N ALA A 9 2.98 14.29 8.59
CA ALA A 9 2.81 15.60 7.96
C ALA A 9 2.51 16.70 8.99
N SER A 10 1.78 16.38 10.05
CA SER A 10 1.46 17.33 11.13
C SER A 10 2.71 17.74 11.90
N TYR A 11 3.55 16.78 12.29
CA TYR A 11 4.82 17.10 12.95
C TYR A 11 5.77 17.87 12.04
N MET A 12 5.87 17.48 10.76
CA MET A 12 6.67 18.23 9.78
C MET A 12 6.22 19.69 9.68
N ALA A 13 4.92 19.95 9.70
CA ALA A 13 4.39 21.31 9.57
C ALA A 13 4.60 22.16 10.84
N VAL A 14 4.57 21.55 12.02
CA VAL A 14 4.95 22.19 13.29
C VAL A 14 6.45 22.53 13.29
N LEU A 15 7.31 21.57 12.93
CA LEU A 15 8.76 21.78 12.85
C LEU A 15 9.14 22.85 11.83
N ALA A 16 8.37 22.98 10.74
CA ALA A 16 8.53 24.04 9.76
C ALA A 16 7.99 25.42 10.23
N GLY A 17 7.44 25.52 11.46
CA GLY A 17 6.84 26.75 11.99
C GLY A 17 5.54 27.17 11.29
N SER A 18 4.94 26.28 10.50
CA SER A 18 3.69 26.58 9.77
C SER A 18 2.45 26.46 10.66
N PHE A 19 2.55 25.69 11.75
CA PHE A 19 1.50 25.52 12.74
C PHE A 19 2.09 25.58 14.14
N PRO A 20 1.34 26.11 15.12
CA PRO A 20 1.82 26.24 16.50
C PRO A 20 1.88 24.90 17.25
N ASP A 21 1.08 23.90 16.84
CA ASP A 21 0.97 22.62 17.54
C ASP A 21 0.46 21.50 16.62
N PHE A 22 0.62 20.26 17.06
CA PHE A 22 0.23 19.07 16.30
C PHE A 22 -1.27 19.04 15.98
N LYS A 23 -2.14 19.44 16.92
CA LYS A 23 -3.59 19.33 16.76
C LYS A 23 -4.10 20.29 15.68
N SER A 24 -3.62 21.53 15.68
CA SER A 24 -3.94 22.51 14.63
C SER A 24 -3.42 22.06 13.26
N ALA A 25 -2.18 21.54 13.20
CA ALA A 25 -1.61 20.97 11.98
C ALA A 25 -2.45 19.79 11.45
N TYR A 26 -2.76 18.82 12.31
CA TYR A 26 -3.51 17.61 11.94
C TYR A 26 -4.89 17.92 11.36
N ASN A 27 -5.62 18.84 12.01
CA ASN A 27 -6.92 19.28 11.51
C ASN A 27 -6.80 19.93 10.13
N SER A 28 -5.78 20.78 9.93
CA SER A 28 -5.54 21.42 8.64
C SER A 28 -5.14 20.43 7.55
N MET A 29 -4.29 19.43 7.84
CA MET A 29 -3.90 18.40 6.87
C MET A 29 -5.09 17.54 6.46
N ASN A 30 -5.93 17.17 7.42
CA ASN A 30 -7.15 16.41 7.15
C ASN A 30 -8.14 17.20 6.28
N GLU A 31 -8.30 18.50 6.54
CA GLU A 31 -9.15 19.38 5.73
C GLU A 31 -8.59 19.58 4.31
N SER A 32 -7.27 19.69 4.16
CA SER A 32 -6.62 19.77 2.84
C SER A 32 -6.90 18.53 1.98
N ILE A 33 -7.00 17.34 2.58
CA ILE A 33 -7.40 16.12 1.86
C ILE A 33 -8.89 16.20 1.48
N LYS A 34 -9.77 16.50 2.44
CA LYS A 34 -11.23 16.54 2.22
C LYS A 34 -11.66 17.57 1.17
N SER A 35 -11.04 18.74 1.18
CA SER A 35 -11.33 19.82 0.25
C SER A 35 -10.74 19.62 -1.14
N GLY A 36 -9.93 18.58 -1.37
CA GLY A 36 -9.24 18.33 -2.64
C GLY A 36 -7.98 19.19 -2.86
N LYS A 37 -7.68 20.14 -1.98
CA LYS A 37 -6.46 20.98 -2.09
C LYS A 37 -5.17 20.16 -2.16
N ALA A 38 -5.10 19.07 -1.41
CA ALA A 38 -3.96 18.15 -1.46
C ALA A 38 -3.79 17.49 -2.84
N LEU A 39 -4.90 17.10 -3.48
CA LEU A 39 -4.90 16.49 -4.81
C LEU A 39 -4.49 17.53 -5.88
N GLU A 40 -5.02 18.75 -5.81
CA GLU A 40 -4.63 19.84 -6.71
C GLU A 40 -3.14 20.16 -6.57
N LYS A 41 -2.61 20.17 -5.34
CA LYS A 41 -1.18 20.36 -5.13
C LYS A 41 -0.34 19.21 -5.70
N PHE A 42 -0.84 17.98 -5.65
CA PHE A 42 -0.19 16.84 -6.29
C PHE A 42 -0.19 16.94 -7.82
N LYS A 43 -1.29 17.43 -8.43
CA LYS A 43 -1.34 17.72 -9.88
C LYS A 43 -0.29 18.76 -10.28
N GLU A 44 -0.15 19.84 -9.50
CA GLU A 44 0.90 20.84 -9.72
C GLU A 44 2.29 20.19 -9.65
N LEU A 45 2.55 19.37 -8.62
CA LEU A 45 3.83 18.67 -8.44
C LEU A 45 4.18 17.77 -9.63
N VAL A 46 3.21 16.99 -10.13
CA VAL A 46 3.38 16.14 -11.31
C VAL A 46 3.70 17.00 -12.54
N LYS A 47 2.95 18.09 -12.75
CA LYS A 47 3.12 18.99 -13.90
C LYS A 47 4.50 19.63 -13.94
N ILE A 48 4.99 20.16 -12.82
CA ILE A 48 6.28 20.87 -12.78
C ILE A 48 7.48 19.95 -13.00
N GLN A 49 7.31 18.63 -12.83
CA GLN A 49 8.34 17.63 -13.14
C GLN A 49 8.16 17.01 -14.55
N GLY A 50 7.24 17.54 -15.37
CA GLY A 50 6.99 17.07 -16.74
C GLY A 50 6.12 15.83 -16.85
N GLY A 51 5.44 15.42 -15.76
CA GLY A 51 4.52 14.29 -15.77
C GLY A 51 3.15 14.61 -16.40
N ASN A 52 2.43 13.57 -16.80
CA ASN A 52 1.08 13.68 -17.33
C ASN A 52 0.05 13.85 -16.18
N VAL A 53 -0.50 15.05 -16.03
CA VAL A 53 -1.52 15.35 -15.00
C VAL A 53 -2.81 14.54 -15.19
N GLY A 54 -3.13 14.16 -16.44
CA GLY A 54 -4.33 13.35 -16.72
C GLY A 54 -4.34 12.00 -15.99
N ILE A 55 -3.16 11.48 -15.61
CA ILE A 55 -3.05 10.25 -14.79
C ILE A 55 -3.56 10.45 -13.36
N VAL A 56 -3.42 11.67 -12.81
CA VAL A 56 -3.91 11.98 -11.46
C VAL A 56 -5.44 12.02 -11.44
N GLU A 57 -6.06 12.42 -12.56
CA GLU A 57 -7.51 12.48 -12.72
C GLU A 57 -8.11 11.14 -13.14
N ASN A 58 -7.36 10.36 -13.93
CA ASN A 58 -7.72 9.03 -14.36
C ASN A 58 -6.55 8.05 -14.14
N PRO A 59 -6.48 7.41 -12.96
CA PRO A 59 -5.42 6.46 -12.62
C PRO A 59 -5.35 5.23 -13.54
N ASP A 60 -6.41 4.91 -14.29
CA ASP A 60 -6.41 3.79 -15.24
C ASP A 60 -5.42 4.00 -16.40
N LEU A 61 -4.94 5.24 -16.60
CA LEU A 61 -3.88 5.57 -17.54
C LEU A 61 -2.48 5.13 -17.06
N LEU A 62 -2.33 4.71 -15.82
CA LEU A 62 -1.08 4.09 -15.34
C LEU A 62 -0.82 2.77 -16.06
N PRO A 63 0.45 2.36 -16.20
CA PRO A 63 0.80 1.04 -16.73
C PRO A 63 0.02 -0.08 -16.01
N GLN A 64 -0.66 -0.93 -16.78
CA GLN A 64 -1.42 -2.07 -16.27
C GLN A 64 -0.68 -3.38 -16.59
N ALA A 65 -0.71 -4.33 -15.65
CA ALA A 65 -0.18 -5.67 -15.89
C ALA A 65 -1.17 -6.48 -16.75
N LYS A 66 -0.64 -7.38 -17.57
CA LYS A 66 -1.46 -8.28 -18.39
C LYS A 66 -2.15 -9.34 -17.55
N ASN A 67 -1.47 -9.86 -16.52
CA ASN A 67 -1.97 -10.95 -15.70
C ASN A 67 -2.33 -10.46 -14.30
N HIS A 68 -3.49 -10.93 -13.83
CA HIS A 68 -4.04 -10.67 -12.50
C HIS A 68 -4.36 -12.01 -11.86
N ILE A 69 -3.64 -12.37 -10.80
CA ILE A 69 -3.73 -13.70 -10.19
C ILE A 69 -4.15 -13.54 -8.74
N GLU A 70 -5.30 -14.11 -8.40
CA GLU A 70 -5.83 -14.07 -7.04
C GLU A 70 -5.19 -15.14 -6.16
N ILE A 71 -4.70 -14.72 -5.00
CA ILE A 71 -4.30 -15.62 -3.91
C ILE A 71 -5.49 -15.79 -2.98
N LYS A 72 -5.92 -17.03 -2.78
CA LYS A 72 -7.17 -17.37 -2.11
C LYS A 72 -6.93 -17.90 -0.70
N ALA A 73 -7.85 -17.64 0.21
CA ALA A 73 -7.86 -18.23 1.54
C ALA A 73 -8.11 -19.74 1.44
N ASP A 74 -7.26 -20.53 2.08
CA ASP A 74 -7.35 -22.00 2.15
C ASP A 74 -8.31 -22.49 3.24
N LYS A 75 -8.69 -21.62 4.17
CA LYS A 75 -9.67 -21.87 5.22
C LYS A 75 -10.36 -20.58 5.66
N SER A 76 -11.46 -20.73 6.37
CA SER A 76 -12.16 -19.62 7.02
C SER A 76 -11.50 -19.24 8.35
N GLY A 77 -11.66 -17.99 8.78
CA GLY A 77 -11.14 -17.48 10.05
C GLY A 77 -10.88 -15.97 9.99
N PHE A 78 -9.93 -15.50 10.78
CA PHE A 78 -9.44 -14.13 10.78
C PHE A 78 -7.98 -14.08 10.32
N ILE A 79 -7.63 -13.06 9.54
CA ILE A 79 -6.22 -12.79 9.21
C ILE A 79 -5.51 -12.38 10.51
N ASN A 80 -4.68 -13.27 11.06
CA ASN A 80 -3.94 -12.99 12.28
C ASN A 80 -2.68 -12.17 12.02
N SER A 81 -1.95 -12.48 10.95
CA SER A 81 -0.73 -11.77 10.58
C SER A 81 -0.48 -11.88 9.07
N ILE A 82 0.26 -10.91 8.55
CA ILE A 82 0.75 -10.89 7.17
C ILE A 82 2.26 -10.63 7.22
N ASP A 83 3.06 -11.55 6.69
CA ASP A 83 4.50 -11.37 6.57
C ASP A 83 4.83 -10.36 5.45
N ALA A 84 5.21 -9.15 5.87
CA ALA A 84 5.54 -8.06 4.96
C ALA A 84 6.79 -8.34 4.11
N GLU A 85 7.77 -9.08 4.63
CA GLU A 85 8.98 -9.43 3.88
C GLU A 85 8.64 -10.40 2.75
N SER A 86 7.89 -11.46 3.04
CA SER A 86 7.41 -12.41 2.04
C SER A 86 6.56 -11.73 0.95
N ILE A 87 5.71 -10.76 1.30
CA ILE A 87 4.97 -9.96 0.31
C ILE A 87 5.92 -9.09 -0.52
N GLY A 88 6.90 -8.44 0.10
CA GLY A 88 7.89 -7.59 -0.59
C GLY A 88 8.75 -8.39 -1.59
N VAL A 89 9.25 -9.55 -1.16
CA VAL A 89 9.99 -10.47 -2.03
C VAL A 89 9.10 -11.00 -3.14
N SER A 90 7.84 -11.34 -2.86
CA SER A 90 6.88 -11.75 -3.90
C SER A 90 6.69 -10.67 -4.96
N ALA A 91 6.51 -9.41 -4.56
CA ALA A 91 6.40 -8.30 -5.51
C ALA A 91 7.67 -8.13 -6.36
N MET A 92 8.86 -8.28 -5.76
CA MET A 92 10.13 -8.29 -6.50
C MET A 92 10.19 -9.41 -7.54
N LEU A 93 9.75 -10.62 -7.17
CA LEU A 93 9.69 -11.78 -8.08
C LEU A 93 8.73 -11.56 -9.26
N LEU A 94 7.70 -10.72 -9.10
CA LEU A 94 6.75 -10.36 -10.16
C LEU A 94 7.28 -9.28 -11.13
N GLY A 95 8.39 -8.63 -10.79
CA GLY A 95 9.00 -7.55 -11.58
C GLY A 95 8.93 -6.16 -10.94
N ALA A 96 8.29 -6.02 -9.76
CA ALA A 96 8.12 -4.73 -9.08
C ALA A 96 9.38 -4.22 -8.36
N GLY A 97 10.50 -4.94 -8.50
CA GLY A 97 11.72 -4.67 -7.75
C GLY A 97 12.96 -5.14 -8.48
N ARG A 98 14.10 -5.01 -7.79
CA ARG A 98 15.42 -5.33 -8.32
C ARG A 98 16.09 -6.36 -7.43
N ARG A 99 16.62 -7.44 -8.01
CA ARG A 99 17.57 -8.35 -7.36
C ARG A 99 18.99 -7.79 -7.44
N THR A 100 19.33 -7.21 -8.59
CA THR A 100 20.60 -6.53 -8.87
C THR A 100 20.37 -5.08 -9.29
N LYS A 101 21.40 -4.22 -9.22
CA LYS A 101 21.24 -2.79 -9.56
C LYS A 101 20.83 -2.58 -11.02
N GLU A 102 21.20 -3.52 -11.88
CA GLU A 102 21.01 -3.48 -13.33
C GLU A 102 19.62 -3.97 -13.77
N ASP A 103 18.86 -4.60 -12.86
CA ASP A 103 17.54 -5.13 -13.16
C ASP A 103 16.56 -4.01 -13.57
N LYS A 104 15.78 -4.29 -14.62
CA LYS A 104 14.68 -3.43 -15.04
C LYS A 104 13.46 -3.70 -14.17
N ILE A 105 12.84 -2.63 -13.68
CA ILE A 105 11.57 -2.70 -12.97
C ILE A 105 10.43 -2.64 -14.00
N ASP A 106 9.44 -3.50 -13.80
CA ASP A 106 8.14 -3.38 -14.43
C ASP A 106 7.22 -2.50 -13.56
N PRO A 107 6.89 -1.26 -13.99
CA PRO A 107 6.08 -0.35 -13.20
C PRO A 107 4.61 -0.77 -13.06
N SER A 108 4.15 -1.77 -13.82
CA SER A 108 2.80 -2.31 -13.66
C SER A 108 2.73 -3.58 -12.80
N ALA A 109 3.88 -4.16 -12.46
CA ALA A 109 3.94 -5.31 -11.57
C ALA A 109 3.78 -4.91 -10.10
N GLY A 110 3.23 -5.80 -9.28
CA GLY A 110 3.04 -5.55 -7.85
C GLY A 110 2.01 -6.47 -7.21
N ILE A 111 1.61 -6.11 -5.98
CA ILE A 111 0.62 -6.87 -5.20
C ILE A 111 -0.40 -5.90 -4.60
N THR A 112 -1.68 -6.16 -4.84
CA THR A 112 -2.78 -5.48 -4.16
C THR A 112 -3.25 -6.34 -3.00
N ILE A 113 -3.06 -5.87 -1.76
CA ILE A 113 -3.58 -6.55 -0.56
C ILE A 113 -5.07 -6.23 -0.39
N VAL A 114 -5.91 -7.26 -0.46
CA VAL A 114 -7.39 -7.15 -0.39
C VAL A 114 -7.90 -7.35 1.04
N ARG A 115 -7.23 -8.21 1.82
CA ARG A 115 -7.54 -8.49 3.23
C ARG A 115 -6.41 -8.07 4.14
N LYS A 116 -6.73 -7.39 5.24
CA LYS A 116 -5.80 -6.88 6.25
C LYS A 116 -5.88 -7.72 7.51
N VAL A 117 -4.89 -7.57 8.39
CA VAL A 117 -4.92 -8.18 9.72
C VAL A 117 -6.17 -7.75 10.48
N GLY A 118 -6.88 -8.71 11.06
CA GLY A 118 -8.16 -8.54 11.75
C GLY A 118 -9.38 -8.77 10.87
N ASP A 119 -9.25 -8.79 9.54
CA ASP A 119 -10.36 -9.07 8.64
C ASP A 119 -10.79 -10.54 8.77
N GLU A 120 -12.11 -10.77 8.75
CA GLU A 120 -12.70 -12.10 8.59
C GLU A 120 -12.61 -12.55 7.13
N VAL A 121 -12.29 -13.82 6.92
CA VAL A 121 -12.22 -14.45 5.61
C VAL A 121 -12.91 -15.80 5.62
N LYS A 122 -13.48 -16.18 4.48
CA LYS A 122 -13.98 -17.52 4.21
C LYS A 122 -13.01 -18.26 3.28
N ASN A 123 -13.03 -19.59 3.33
CA ASN A 123 -12.36 -20.40 2.31
C ASN A 123 -12.76 -19.91 0.90
N GLY A 124 -11.78 -19.66 0.04
CA GLY A 124 -11.97 -19.14 -1.32
C GLY A 124 -12.03 -17.62 -1.45
N ASP A 125 -12.02 -16.85 -0.35
CA ASP A 125 -11.91 -15.38 -0.41
C ASP A 125 -10.55 -14.93 -0.95
N THR A 126 -10.53 -13.84 -1.72
CA THR A 126 -9.27 -13.24 -2.21
C THR A 126 -8.53 -12.54 -1.07
N LEU A 127 -7.31 -12.97 -0.79
CA LEU A 127 -6.40 -12.36 0.19
C LEU A 127 -5.61 -11.20 -0.43
N CYS A 128 -5.03 -11.44 -1.60
CA CYS A 128 -4.34 -10.45 -2.41
C CYS A 128 -4.41 -10.79 -3.90
N VAL A 129 -4.07 -9.83 -4.74
CA VAL A 129 -3.98 -9.97 -6.20
C VAL A 129 -2.55 -9.67 -6.63
N LEU A 130 -1.94 -10.61 -7.34
CA LEU A 130 -0.64 -10.45 -7.97
C LEU A 130 -0.83 -9.84 -9.37
N HIS A 131 -0.07 -8.78 -9.67
CA HIS A 131 -0.03 -8.10 -10.96
C HIS A 131 1.33 -8.40 -11.60
N THR A 132 1.36 -9.01 -12.79
CA THR A 132 2.63 -9.29 -13.49
C THR A 132 2.49 -9.42 -15.00
N ASN A 133 3.57 -9.12 -15.72
CA ASN A 133 3.75 -9.44 -17.13
C ASN A 133 4.65 -10.66 -17.37
N MET A 134 5.15 -11.29 -16.29
CA MET A 134 5.99 -12.48 -16.39
C MET A 134 5.14 -13.71 -16.72
N PRO A 135 5.67 -14.64 -17.55
CA PRO A 135 4.96 -15.87 -17.89
C PRO A 135 4.92 -16.87 -16.74
N GLU A 136 5.91 -16.84 -15.85
CA GLU A 136 6.06 -17.76 -14.72
C GLU A 136 6.14 -16.97 -13.42
N CYS A 137 5.33 -17.35 -12.42
CA CYS A 137 5.25 -16.66 -11.14
C CYS A 137 4.87 -17.57 -9.96
N SER A 138 5.02 -18.90 -10.13
CA SER A 138 4.66 -19.88 -9.10
C SER A 138 5.37 -19.65 -7.76
N ASP A 139 6.63 -19.22 -7.76
CA ASP A 139 7.36 -18.90 -6.52
C ASP A 139 6.74 -17.69 -5.80
N ALA A 140 6.36 -16.64 -6.53
CA ALA A 140 5.68 -15.48 -5.97
C ALA A 140 4.30 -15.85 -5.41
N GLN A 141 3.57 -16.74 -6.09
CA GLN A 141 2.27 -17.24 -5.61
C GLN A 141 2.41 -18.01 -4.29
N LYS A 142 3.36 -18.96 -4.22
CA LYS A 142 3.61 -19.75 -3.00
C LYS A 142 4.03 -18.86 -1.83
N LEU A 143 4.94 -17.92 -2.08
CA LEU A 143 5.44 -17.03 -1.05
C LEU A 143 4.33 -16.07 -0.57
N SER A 144 3.51 -15.55 -1.49
CA SER A 144 2.35 -14.72 -1.15
C SER A 144 1.30 -15.50 -0.36
N GLN A 145 1.00 -16.76 -0.72
CA GLN A 145 0.06 -17.60 0.03
C GLN A 145 0.55 -17.81 1.47
N ASN A 146 1.81 -18.19 1.63
CA ASN A 146 2.40 -18.49 2.94
C ASN A 146 2.59 -17.25 3.82
N ALA A 147 2.51 -16.04 3.24
CA ALA A 147 2.61 -14.80 4.00
C ALA A 147 1.39 -14.56 4.90
N PHE A 148 0.24 -15.15 4.60
CA PHE A 148 -0.99 -14.96 5.39
C PHE A 148 -1.17 -16.07 6.42
N VAL A 149 -1.36 -15.68 7.69
CA VAL A 149 -1.71 -16.60 8.76
C VAL A 149 -3.18 -16.40 9.11
N ILE A 150 -3.98 -17.45 8.97
CA ILE A 150 -5.41 -17.46 9.30
C ILE A 150 -5.63 -18.27 10.58
N MET A 151 -6.32 -17.69 11.56
CA MET A 151 -6.69 -18.33 12.83
C MET A 151 -8.19 -18.20 13.11
N ASP A 152 -8.73 -19.03 14.01
CA ASP A 152 -10.15 -18.99 14.37
C ASP A 152 -10.48 -17.80 15.28
N GLU A 153 -9.52 -17.34 16.08
CA GLU A 153 -9.67 -16.20 16.98
C GLU A 153 -9.27 -14.89 16.29
N ARG A 154 -10.06 -13.83 16.51
CA ARG A 154 -9.76 -12.50 15.99
C ARG A 154 -8.54 -11.93 16.72
N PRO A 155 -7.48 -11.47 16.02
CA PRO A 155 -6.32 -10.88 16.67
C PRO A 155 -6.67 -9.57 17.37
N ALA A 156 -5.85 -9.19 18.34
CA ALA A 156 -5.95 -7.88 18.97
C ALA A 156 -5.77 -6.75 17.93
N PRO A 157 -6.46 -5.60 18.09
CA PRO A 157 -6.29 -4.46 17.19
C PRO A 157 -4.83 -3.98 17.13
N ILE A 158 -4.34 -3.71 15.93
CA ILE A 158 -2.97 -3.20 15.71
C ILE A 158 -2.92 -1.68 15.88
N LYS A 159 -1.91 -1.20 16.61
CA LYS A 159 -1.55 0.21 16.70
C LYS A 159 -0.60 0.58 15.56
N TYR A 160 -0.95 1.57 14.74
CA TYR A 160 -0.12 2.01 13.61
C TYR A 160 1.00 2.98 14.00
N VAL A 161 0.81 3.76 15.07
CA VAL A 161 1.80 4.70 15.61
C VAL A 161 2.02 4.32 17.06
N TYR A 162 3.16 3.70 17.37
CA TYR A 162 3.45 3.20 18.72
C TYR A 162 3.75 4.32 19.69
N GLU A 163 4.62 5.23 19.29
CA GLU A 163 5.11 6.34 20.09
C GLU A 163 5.58 7.46 19.15
N VAL A 164 5.60 8.69 19.66
CA VAL A 164 6.30 9.81 19.05
C VAL A 164 7.41 10.22 20.01
N VAL A 165 8.63 10.27 19.52
CA VAL A 165 9.80 10.71 20.28
C VAL A 165 10.07 12.17 19.89
N GLU A 166 9.99 13.05 20.87
CA GLU A 166 10.17 14.51 20.73
C GLU A 166 11.56 14.95 21.24
#